data_AF-A0A9D9YM74-F1
#
_entry.id   AF-A0A9D9YM74-F1
#
_cell.length_a   1.000
_cell.length_b   1.000
_cell.length_c   1.000
_cell.angle_alpha   90.00
_cell.angle_beta   90.00
_cell.angle_gamma   90.00
#
_symmetry.space_group_name_H-M   'P 1'
#
loop_
_entity.id
_entity.type
_entity.pdbx_description
1 polymer ?
#
loop_
_entity_poly.entity_id
_entity_poly.type
_entity_poly.pdbx_seq_one_letter_code
_entity_poly.pdbx_strand_id
1 'polypeptide(L)' 'MDQYQLTLKEVTDMFESCGCNANVSTPSSSQVVLTIQGPVSICPSSIFEEHVERAKELMQVAYPNISFHVEVVETEL' A
#
# COMPACT_ATOMS: atom_id res chain seq x y z
N MET A 1 -8.02 12.79 -13.98
CA MET A 1 -7.80 11.74 -12.96
C MET A 1 -7.90 12.40 -11.61
N ASP A 2 -8.68 11.82 -10.70
CA ASP A 2 -8.77 12.29 -9.32
C ASP A 2 -7.43 12.08 -8.59
N GLN A 3 -7.06 13.05 -7.74
CA GLN A 3 -5.84 13.01 -6.93
C GLN A 3 -5.76 11.75 -6.06
N TYR A 4 -6.92 11.23 -5.64
CA TYR A 4 -7.04 9.94 -4.95
C TYR A 4 -6.46 8.78 -5.75
N GLN A 5 -6.87 8.64 -7.01
CA GLN A 5 -6.45 7.53 -7.85
C GLN A 5 -4.97 7.61 -8.21
N LEU A 6 -4.41 8.84 -8.28
CA LEU A 6 -2.98 9.03 -8.45
C LEU A 6 -2.20 8.57 -7.23
N THR A 7 -2.62 8.97 -6.02
CA THR A 7 -1.96 8.53 -4.78
C THR A 7 -2.05 7.02 -4.60
N LEU A 8 -3.21 6.41 -4.87
CA LEU A 8 -3.33 4.95 -4.82
C LEU A 8 -2.41 4.27 -5.81
N LYS A 9 -2.29 4.81 -7.02
CA LYS A 9 -1.40 4.28 -8.05
C LYS A 9 0.07 4.38 -7.65
N GLU A 10 0.51 5.51 -7.10
CA GLU A 10 1.88 5.65 -6.59
C GLU A 10 2.16 4.63 -5.48
N VAL A 11 1.21 4.42 -4.57
CA VAL A 11 1.33 3.41 -3.51
C VAL A 11 1.45 2.01 -4.09
N THR A 12 0.61 1.62 -5.07
CA THR A 12 0.69 0.29 -5.67
C THR A 12 1.99 0.07 -6.44
N ASP A 13 2.41 1.07 -7.23
CA ASP A 13 3.62 0.99 -8.07
C ASP A 13 4.90 0.81 -7.21
N MET A 14 4.93 1.33 -5.98
CA MET A 14 6.05 1.12 -5.03
C MET A 14 6.25 -0.37 -4.69
N PHE A 15 5.18 -1.10 -4.43
CA PHE A 15 5.28 -2.51 -4.04
C PHE A 15 5.47 -3.45 -5.23
N GLU A 16 4.95 -3.09 -6.40
CA GLU A 16 5.22 -3.81 -7.66
C GLU A 16 6.72 -3.83 -7.97
N SER A 17 7.45 -2.75 -7.65
CA SER A 17 8.92 -2.71 -7.79
C SER A 17 9.64 -3.75 -6.94
N CYS A 18 9.02 -4.19 -5.85
CA CYS A 18 9.49 -5.24 -4.95
C CYS A 18 8.97 -6.64 -5.31
N GLY A 19 8.35 -6.80 -6.48
CA GLY A 19 7.74 -8.06 -6.92
C GLY A 19 6.49 -8.44 -6.10
N CYS A 20 5.96 -7.52 -5.33
CA CYS A 20 4.74 -7.69 -4.55
C CYS A 20 3.56 -7.07 -5.31
N ASN A 21 2.44 -7.78 -5.38
CA ASN A 21 1.21 -7.24 -5.93
C ASN A 21 0.47 -6.44 -4.84
N ALA A 22 0.28 -5.15 -5.04
CA ALA A 22 -0.45 -4.30 -4.12
C ALA A 22 -1.85 -4.00 -4.66
N ASN A 23 -2.85 -4.22 -3.82
CA ASN A 23 -4.24 -3.93 -4.12
C ASN A 23 -4.83 -3.00 -3.06
N VAL A 24 -5.62 -2.02 -3.47
CA VAL A 24 -6.29 -1.10 -2.55
C VAL A 24 -7.79 -1.36 -2.59
N SER A 25 -8.38 -1.57 -1.42
CA SER A 25 -9.81 -1.74 -1.23
C SER A 25 -10.36 -0.72 -0.24
N THR A 26 -11.61 -0.31 -0.42
CA THR A 26 -12.30 0.65 0.45
C THR A 26 -13.54 -0.03 1.05
N PRO A 27 -13.38 -0.84 2.12
CA PRO A 27 -14.51 -1.58 2.70
C PRO A 27 -15.58 -0.66 3.29
N SER A 28 -15.23 0.58 3.62
CA SER A 28 -16.18 1.61 4.04
C SER A 28 -15.74 3.00 3.53
N SER A 29 -16.63 3.98 3.61
CA SER A 29 -16.37 5.37 3.20
C SER A 29 -15.28 6.08 4.02
N SER A 30 -14.88 5.50 5.16
CA SER A 30 -13.88 6.05 6.08
C SER A 30 -12.71 5.10 6.33
N GLN A 31 -12.61 4.02 5.57
CA GLN A 31 -11.55 3.03 5.71
C GLN A 31 -10.98 2.64 4.35
N VAL A 32 -9.66 2.63 4.27
CA VAL A 32 -8.90 2.15 3.12
C VAL A 32 -7.96 1.06 3.60
N VAL A 33 -7.96 -0.06 2.89
CA VAL A 33 -7.12 -1.22 3.16
C VAL A 33 -6.20 -1.44 1.96
N LEU A 34 -4.89 -1.32 2.20
CA LEU A 34 -3.86 -1.72 1.25
C LEU A 34 -3.46 -3.16 1.54
N THR A 35 -3.77 -4.07 0.62
CA THR A 35 -3.36 -5.47 0.68
C THR A 35 -2.14 -5.68 -0.19
N ILE A 36 -1.02 -6.09 0.39
CA ILE A 36 0.22 -6.39 -0.31
C ILE A 36 0.38 -7.91 -0.34
N GLN A 37 0.33 -8.49 -1.53
CA GLN A 37 0.40 -9.94 -1.77
C GLN A 37 1.67 -10.28 -2.53
N GLY A 38 2.54 -11.11 -1.97
CA GLY A 38 3.72 -11.54 -2.70
C GLY A 38 4.78 -12.16 -1.81
N PRO A 39 5.85 -12.68 -2.41
CA PRO A 39 7.01 -13.18 -1.69
C PRO A 39 7.79 -12.00 -1.12
N VAL A 40 7.44 -11.59 0.10
CA VAL A 40 8.07 -10.46 0.83
C VAL A 40 9.59 -10.68 0.96
N SER A 41 10.04 -11.94 0.92
CA SER A 41 11.44 -12.36 0.92
C SER A 41 12.26 -11.84 -0.28
N ILE A 42 11.63 -11.41 -1.38
CA ILE A 42 12.31 -10.82 -2.55
C ILE A 42 12.69 -9.35 -2.29
N CYS A 43 11.90 -8.64 -1.49
CA CYS A 43 12.13 -7.24 -1.16
C CYS A 43 12.97 -7.16 0.14
N PRO A 44 14.06 -6.37 0.18
CA PRO A 44 14.76 -6.13 1.43
C PRO A 44 13.80 -5.55 2.47
N SER A 45 13.76 -6.13 3.67
CA SER A 45 12.79 -5.74 4.71
C SER A 45 12.81 -4.23 5.00
N SER A 46 13.99 -3.62 5.06
CA SER A 46 14.13 -2.17 5.27
C SER A 46 13.50 -1.32 4.16
N ILE A 47 13.55 -1.77 2.90
CA ILE A 47 12.92 -1.08 1.76
C ILE A 47 11.41 -1.27 1.82
N PHE A 48 10.95 -2.48 2.13
CA PHE A 48 9.53 -2.79 2.29
C PHE A 48 8.89 -1.93 3.40
N GLU A 49 9.54 -1.85 4.55
CA GLU A 49 9.10 -1.01 5.68
C GLU A 49 9.03 0.47 5.28
N GLU A 50 10.04 0.99 4.57
CA GLU A 50 10.04 2.36 4.06
C GLU A 50 8.85 2.62 3.11
N HIS A 51 8.55 1.68 2.20
CA HIS A 51 7.38 1.78 1.32
C HIS A 51 6.06 1.78 2.10
N VAL A 52 5.94 0.98 3.15
CA VAL A 52 4.75 0.96 4.02
C VAL A 52 4.58 2.28 4.77
N GLU A 53 5.65 2.84 5.31
CA GLU A 53 5.62 4.14 5.99
C GLU A 53 5.26 5.26 5.02
N ARG A 54 5.87 5.27 3.83
CA ARG A 54 5.59 6.27 2.81
C ARG A 54 4.17 6.19 2.27
N ALA A 55 3.64 4.99 2.09
CA ALA A 55 2.24 4.79 1.71
C ALA A 55 1.27 5.31 2.77
N LYS A 56 1.54 5.04 4.05
CA LYS A 56 0.76 5.60 5.17
C LYS A 56 0.79 7.12 5.17
N GLU A 57 1.96 7.72 5.02
CA GLU A 57 2.13 9.17 5.03
C GLU A 57 1.35 9.83 3.89
N LEU A 58 1.50 9.33 2.65
CA LEU A 58 0.77 9.85 1.49
C LEU A 58 -0.75 9.78 1.69
N MET A 59 -1.24 8.65 2.20
CA MET A 59 -2.67 8.46 2.45
C MET A 59 -3.20 9.35 3.58
N GLN A 60 -2.44 9.53 4.66
CA GLN A 60 -2.81 10.43 5.76
C GLN A 60 -2.78 11.90 5.35
N VAL A 61 -1.81 12.31 4.52
CA VAL A 61 -1.72 13.70 4.04
C VAL A 61 -2.88 14.02 3.10
N ALA A 62 -3.19 13.11 2.17
CA ALA A 62 -4.29 13.32 1.23
C ALA A 62 -5.67 13.12 1.89
N TYR A 63 -5.77 12.22 2.88
CA TYR A 63 -7.02 11.84 3.53
C TYR A 63 -6.87 11.65 5.05
N PRO A 64 -6.70 12.74 5.81
CA PRO A 64 -6.43 12.68 7.26
C PRO A 64 -7.59 12.11 8.08
N ASN A 65 -8.80 12.10 7.53
CA ASN A 65 -10.01 11.59 8.19
C ASN A 65 -10.29 10.10 7.91
N ILE A 66 -9.44 9.44 7.12
CA ILE A 66 -9.63 8.04 6.71
C ILE A 66 -8.68 7.15 7.51
N SER A 67 -9.21 6.02 8.00
CA SER A 67 -8.40 4.98 8.62
C SER A 67 -7.71 4.15 7.54
N PHE A 68 -6.38 4.26 7.45
CA PHE A 68 -5.58 3.48 6.51
C PHE A 68 -5.00 2.24 7.21
N HIS A 69 -5.30 1.07 6.67
CA HIS A 69 -4.81 -0.21 7.17
C HIS A 69 -3.96 -0.89 6.09
N VAL A 70 -2.88 -1.55 6.51
CA VAL A 70 -1.99 -2.29 5.61
C VAL A 70 -2.00 -3.74 6.03
N GLU A 71 -2.38 -4.62 5.11
CA GLU A 71 -2.37 -6.07 5.29
C GLU A 71 -1.32 -6.66 4.37
N VAL A 72 -0.39 -7.43 4.93
CA VAL A 72 0.64 -8.14 4.15
C VAL A 72 0.27 -9.61 4.13
N VAL A 73 0.02 -10.13 2.94
CA VAL A 73 -0.26 -11.54 2.69
C VAL A 73 0.97 -12.13 2.03
N GLU A 74 1.83 -12.74 2.85
CA GLU A 74 2.99 -13.47 2.36
C GLU A 74 2.52 -14.72 1.62
N THR A 75 2.97 -14.87 0.38
CA THR A 75 2.71 -16.05 -0.45
C THR A 75 4.01 -16.79 -0.68
N GLU A 76 4.00 -18.10 -0.46
CA GLU A 76 5.11 -18.99 -0.79
C GLU A 76 5.30 -19.05 -2.32
N LEU A 77 6.56 -19.00 -2.78
CA LEU A 77 6.95 -19.15 -4.20
C LEU A 77 6.87 -20.61 -4.66
#